data_AF-A0A2S3Y241-F1
#
_entry.id   AF-A0A2S3Y241-F1
#
_cell.length_a   1.000
_cell.length_b   1.000
_cell.length_c   1.000
_cell.angle_alpha   90.00
_cell.angle_beta   90.00
_cell.angle_gamma   90.00
#
_symmetry.space_group_name_H-M   'P 1'
#
loop_
_entity.id
_entity.type
_entity.pdbx_description
1 polymer ?
#
loop_
_entity_poly.entity_id
_entity_poly.type
_entity_poly.pdbx_seq_one_letter_code
_entity_poly.pdbx_strand_id
1 'polypeptide(L)'
;MGRHSPPAAREDRLVPLPDRPACDGRPRRSGGPDVLTHTATATGPDTGLLTSLGAWTWPGTAPDGQQVAHLLLAHRLGRTSHDTTDAIEARMRHLAETLGGLAQAEDPVPDTLGTLVTVGSHTLLRFPGARWGLKLPTHPQWTLLVHDHGRAALILALDPLAQSADAPRVDAYLDAALARGRLLFGFACRTSRTA
;
A
#
# COMPACT_ATOMS: atom_id res chain seq x y z
N MET A 1 -8.73 24.92 21.73
CA MET A 1 -7.57 25.00 20.81
C MET A 1 -6.47 24.09 21.31
N GLY A 2 -6.52 22.80 20.98
CA GLY A 2 -5.49 21.82 21.34
C GLY A 2 -4.59 21.57 20.14
N ARG A 3 -3.35 22.08 20.19
CA ARG A 3 -2.31 21.79 19.19
C ARG A 3 -1.82 20.36 19.44
N HIS A 4 -2.22 19.41 18.60
CA HIS A 4 -1.58 18.10 18.56
C HIS A 4 -0.35 18.18 17.65
N SER A 5 0.82 18.26 18.27
CA SER A 5 2.10 18.03 17.60
C SER A 5 2.14 16.60 17.04
N PRO A 6 2.60 16.38 15.80
CA PRO A 6 2.81 15.02 15.30
C PRO A 6 4.06 14.40 15.93
N PRO A 7 4.02 13.11 16.35
CA PRO A 7 5.19 12.44 16.90
C PRO A 7 6.20 12.10 15.80
N ALA A 8 7.48 12.32 16.11
CA ALA A 8 8.59 11.78 15.35
C ALA A 8 8.58 10.24 15.44
N ALA A 9 8.47 9.55 14.31
CA ALA A 9 8.56 8.09 14.27
C ALA A 9 8.98 7.63 12.88
N ARG A 10 10.28 7.40 12.72
CA ARG A 10 10.88 6.93 11.46
C ARG A 10 10.84 5.40 11.35
N GLU A 11 10.65 4.69 12.47
CA GLU A 11 10.69 3.22 12.56
C GLU A 11 9.41 2.59 13.17
N ASP A 12 8.59 3.30 13.96
CA ASP A 12 7.35 2.75 14.56
C ASP A 12 6.20 2.46 13.58
N ARG A 13 6.43 2.65 12.27
CA ARG A 13 5.44 2.44 11.21
C ARG A 13 5.61 1.12 10.47
N LEU A 14 6.76 0.47 10.60
CA LEU A 14 6.93 -0.88 10.09
C LEU A 14 6.64 -1.84 11.21
N VAL A 15 5.64 -2.69 10.98
CA VAL A 15 5.31 -3.74 11.94
C VAL A 15 5.77 -5.06 11.34
N PRO A 16 6.58 -5.85 12.06
CA PRO A 16 6.96 -7.17 11.59
C PRO A 16 5.68 -8.00 11.47
N LEU A 17 5.50 -8.64 10.33
CA LEU A 17 4.38 -9.54 10.16
C LEU A 17 4.73 -10.88 10.84
N PRO A 18 3.79 -11.52 11.55
CA PRO A 18 4.02 -12.87 12.02
C PRO A 18 4.34 -13.77 10.82
N ASP A 19 5.41 -14.55 10.92
CA ASP A 19 5.74 -15.54 9.91
C ASP A 19 4.53 -16.47 9.74
N ARG A 20 4.10 -16.69 8.48
CA ARG A 20 3.23 -17.82 8.20
C ARG A 20 4.02 -19.06 8.65
N PRO A 21 3.43 -20.00 9.43
CA PRO A 21 4.05 -21.30 9.55
C PRO A 21 4.21 -21.82 8.13
N ALA A 22 5.46 -22.12 7.74
CA ALA A 22 5.70 -22.87 6.53
C ALA A 22 4.82 -24.12 6.61
N CYS A 23 3.86 -24.25 5.71
CA CYS A 23 3.26 -25.55 5.46
C CYS A 23 4.42 -26.40 4.91
N ASP A 24 5.14 -27.06 5.81
CA ASP A 24 6.24 -27.96 5.51
C ASP A 24 5.63 -29.28 4.99
N GLY A 25 4.96 -29.16 3.85
CA GLY A 25 4.52 -30.29 3.05
C GLY A 25 5.73 -30.83 2.31
N ARG A 26 6.45 -31.76 2.95
CA ARG A 26 7.50 -32.56 2.30
C ARG A 26 6.96 -33.14 0.97
N PRO A 27 7.56 -32.85 -0.19
CA PRO A 27 7.29 -33.63 -1.38
C PRO A 27 8.15 -34.90 -1.35
N ARG A 28 7.47 -36.05 -1.46
CA ARG A 28 8.10 -37.33 -1.76
C ARG A 28 8.79 -37.21 -3.12
N ARG A 29 10.09 -37.55 -3.11
CA ARG A 29 10.99 -37.68 -4.25
C ARG A 29 10.39 -38.59 -5.35
N SER A 30 10.23 -38.09 -6.58
CA SER A 30 10.21 -38.88 -7.82
C SER A 30 10.54 -37.96 -9.00
N GLY A 31 11.49 -38.39 -9.84
CA GLY A 31 12.29 -37.52 -10.72
C GLY A 31 11.72 -37.17 -12.09
N GLY A 32 12.37 -36.19 -12.70
CA GLY A 32 12.26 -35.76 -14.10
C GLY A 32 12.96 -34.39 -14.27
N PRO A 33 13.87 -34.18 -15.23
CA PRO A 33 14.49 -32.88 -15.45
C PRO A 33 13.60 -32.08 -16.40
N ASP A 34 12.81 -31.16 -15.87
CA ASP A 34 12.02 -30.24 -16.69
C ASP A 34 12.28 -28.79 -16.26
N VAL A 35 12.71 -28.02 -17.26
CA VAL A 35 12.79 -26.57 -17.40
C VAL A 35 12.79 -25.76 -16.10
N LEU A 36 13.97 -25.23 -15.76
CA LEU A 36 14.15 -24.14 -14.81
C LEU A 36 13.41 -22.89 -15.32
N THR A 37 12.10 -22.85 -15.11
CA THR A 37 11.39 -21.59 -14.97
C THR A 37 11.93 -21.01 -13.67
N HIS A 38 12.88 -20.06 -13.76
CA HIS A 38 13.24 -19.23 -12.63
C HIS A 38 11.95 -18.54 -12.16
N THR A 39 11.26 -19.13 -11.20
CA THR A 39 10.38 -18.39 -10.30
C THR A 39 11.30 -17.42 -9.58
N ALA A 40 11.46 -16.23 -10.15
CA ALA A 40 12.05 -15.11 -9.43
C ALA A 40 11.25 -15.03 -8.13
N THR A 41 11.89 -15.36 -7.00
CA THR A 41 11.35 -15.03 -5.69
C THR A 41 11.07 -13.54 -5.75
N ALA A 42 9.79 -13.18 -5.78
CA ALA A 42 9.37 -11.79 -5.76
C ALA A 42 9.92 -11.18 -4.48
N THR A 43 11.08 -10.55 -4.58
CA THR A 43 11.68 -9.78 -3.50
C THR A 43 10.71 -8.65 -3.27
N GLY A 44 10.00 -8.68 -2.15
CA GLY A 44 9.06 -7.60 -1.82
C GLY A 44 9.78 -6.25 -1.75
N PRO A 45 9.03 -5.14 -1.67
CA PRO A 45 9.61 -3.81 -1.61
C PRO A 45 10.65 -3.73 -0.50
N ASP A 46 11.77 -3.08 -0.81
CA ASP A 46 12.84 -2.91 0.16
C ASP A 46 12.37 -2.05 1.34
N THR A 47 12.95 -2.31 2.51
CA THR A 47 12.60 -1.57 3.74
C THR A 47 12.82 -0.07 3.57
N GLY A 48 13.83 0.35 2.80
CA GLY A 48 14.09 1.76 2.51
C GLY A 48 12.91 2.42 1.80
N LEU A 49 12.39 1.80 0.75
CA LEU A 49 11.18 2.23 0.05
C LEU A 49 9.99 2.28 1.00
N LEU A 50 9.73 1.23 1.79
CA LEU A 50 8.61 1.23 2.74
C LEU A 50 8.71 2.36 3.76
N THR A 51 9.91 2.65 4.27
CA THR A 51 10.11 3.81 5.16
C THR A 51 9.97 5.13 4.43
N SER A 52 10.17 5.22 3.12
CA SER A 52 10.00 6.46 2.36
C SER A 52 8.54 6.83 2.10
N LEU A 53 7.60 5.88 2.27
CA LEU A 53 6.19 6.07 1.97
C LEU A 53 5.44 6.88 3.04
N GLY A 54 4.53 7.73 2.57
CA GLY A 54 3.44 8.31 3.33
C GLY A 54 2.16 7.55 3.02
N ALA A 55 1.30 7.42 4.02
CA ALA A 55 -0.04 6.85 3.87
C ALA A 55 -1.06 7.85 4.41
N TRP A 56 -2.19 7.96 3.72
CA TRP A 56 -3.36 8.75 4.11
C TRP A 56 -4.61 7.92 3.91
N THR A 57 -5.56 8.01 4.84
CA THR A 57 -6.78 7.20 4.84
C THR A 57 -7.98 8.08 5.12
N TRP A 58 -9.05 7.91 4.35
CA TRP A 58 -10.32 8.61 4.57
C TRP A 58 -11.51 7.78 4.08
N PRO A 59 -12.70 7.92 4.70
CA PRO A 59 -13.92 7.39 4.12
C PRO A 59 -14.31 8.23 2.89
N GLY A 60 -14.79 7.57 1.84
CA GLY A 60 -15.33 8.25 0.66
C GLY A 60 -16.55 7.52 0.12
N THR A 61 -17.13 8.06 -0.94
CA THR A 61 -18.32 7.50 -1.59
C THR A 61 -17.99 7.21 -3.05
N ALA A 62 -18.21 5.99 -3.51
CA ALA A 62 -18.07 5.61 -4.90
C ALA A 62 -19.24 6.18 -5.74
N PRO A 63 -19.11 6.24 -7.09
CA PRO A 63 -20.16 6.79 -7.96
C PRO A 63 -21.52 6.10 -7.83
N ASP A 64 -21.53 4.85 -7.40
CA ASP A 64 -22.74 4.04 -7.12
C ASP A 64 -23.39 4.35 -5.75
N GLY A 65 -22.84 5.31 -5.00
CA GLY A 65 -23.30 5.72 -3.67
C GLY A 65 -22.79 4.81 -2.53
N GLN A 66 -22.01 3.78 -2.83
CA GLN A 66 -21.45 2.91 -1.79
C GLN A 66 -20.32 3.62 -1.04
N GLN A 67 -20.27 3.39 0.28
CA GLN A 67 -19.15 3.86 1.09
C GLN A 67 -17.90 3.02 0.80
N VAL A 68 -16.76 3.68 0.65
CA VAL A 68 -15.49 3.04 0.34
C VAL A 68 -14.38 3.62 1.21
N ALA A 69 -13.59 2.73 1.80
CA ALA A 69 -12.37 3.09 2.49
C ALA A 69 -11.29 3.45 1.45
N HIS A 70 -10.82 4.70 1.43
CA HIS A 70 -9.75 5.14 0.53
C HIS A 70 -8.40 5.13 1.24
N LEU A 71 -7.37 4.72 0.53
CA LEU A 71 -5.98 4.69 0.98
C LEU A 71 -5.11 5.31 -0.12
N LEU A 72 -4.45 6.41 0.19
CA LEU A 72 -3.40 6.99 -0.65
C LEU A 72 -2.03 6.57 -0.15
N LEU A 73 -1.19 6.11 -1.06
CA LEU A 73 0.24 5.96 -0.89
C LEU A 73 0.99 6.94 -1.80
N ALA A 74 1.94 7.66 -1.25
CA ALA A 74 2.83 8.53 -2.01
C ALA A 74 4.24 8.50 -1.41
N HIS A 75 5.25 8.76 -2.23
CA HIS A 75 6.61 8.96 -1.71
C HIS A 75 6.64 10.25 -0.90
N ARG A 76 7.23 10.22 0.29
CA ARG A 76 7.42 11.44 1.08
C ARG A 76 8.52 12.27 0.43
N LEU A 77 8.38 13.58 0.44
CA LEU A 77 9.51 14.46 0.11
C LEU A 77 10.67 14.13 1.06
N GLY A 78 11.67 13.43 0.55
CA GLY A 78 12.88 13.11 1.30
C GLY A 78 13.82 14.30 1.34
N ARG A 79 14.76 14.26 2.28
CA ARG A 79 15.77 15.31 2.47
C ARG A 79 17.09 15.01 1.76
N THR A 80 17.18 13.91 1.01
CA THR A 80 18.44 13.43 0.42
C THR A 80 18.52 13.80 -1.05
N SER A 81 19.74 14.04 -1.53
CA SER A 81 20.05 14.40 -2.92
C SER A 81 19.77 13.28 -3.94
N HIS A 82 19.43 12.07 -3.49
CA HIS A 82 19.08 10.92 -4.34
C HIS A 82 17.58 10.84 -4.68
N ASP A 83 16.77 11.73 -4.11
CA ASP A 83 15.32 11.80 -4.35
C ASP A 83 14.99 12.73 -5.51
N THR A 84 15.45 12.37 -6.72
CA THR A 84 14.98 13.03 -7.94
C THR A 84 13.56 12.56 -8.28
N THR A 85 12.80 13.40 -8.99
CA THR A 85 11.44 13.06 -9.44
C THR A 85 11.41 11.76 -10.23
N ASP A 86 12.37 11.55 -11.15
CA ASP A 86 12.44 10.34 -11.98
C ASP A 86 12.74 9.08 -11.14
N ALA A 87 13.62 9.20 -10.14
CA ALA A 87 13.95 8.08 -9.26
C ALA A 87 12.77 7.74 -8.34
N ILE A 88 12.06 8.74 -7.84
CA ILE A 88 10.83 8.55 -7.06
C ILE A 88 9.79 7.84 -7.92
N GLU A 89 9.53 8.35 -9.12
CA GLU A 89 8.55 7.76 -10.03
C GLU A 89 8.89 6.31 -10.36
N ALA A 90 10.14 6.01 -10.72
CA ALA A 90 10.57 4.65 -11.02
C ALA A 90 10.32 3.70 -9.83
N ARG A 91 10.61 4.15 -8.60
CA ARG A 91 10.31 3.37 -7.38
C ARG A 91 8.82 3.18 -7.16
N MET A 92 8.00 4.21 -7.37
CA MET A 92 6.54 4.11 -7.22
C MET A 92 5.93 3.20 -8.30
N ARG A 93 6.42 3.22 -9.53
CA ARG A 93 6.01 2.27 -10.58
C ARG A 93 6.38 0.84 -10.24
N HIS A 94 7.60 0.61 -9.75
CA HIS A 94 8.01 -0.71 -9.28
C HIS A 94 7.14 -1.20 -8.10
N LEU A 95 6.73 -0.30 -7.21
CA LEU A 95 5.78 -0.63 -6.15
C LEU A 95 4.40 -1.06 -6.70
N ALA A 96 3.91 -0.38 -7.74
CA ALA A 96 2.67 -0.75 -8.43
C ALA A 96 2.77 -2.16 -9.05
N GLU A 97 3.88 -2.50 -9.69
CA GLU A 97 4.13 -3.84 -10.22
C GLU A 97 4.17 -4.89 -9.09
N THR A 98 4.80 -4.56 -7.96
CA THR A 98 4.87 -5.47 -6.81
C THR A 98 3.49 -5.72 -6.19
N LEU A 99 2.57 -4.76 -6.33
CA LEU A 99 1.17 -4.90 -5.95
C LEU A 99 0.33 -5.69 -6.97
N GLY A 100 0.95 -6.25 -8.02
CA GLY A 100 0.26 -7.01 -9.06
C GLY A 100 -0.23 -6.19 -10.25
N GLY A 101 0.22 -4.94 -10.36
CA GLY A 101 -0.24 -3.99 -11.36
C GLY A 101 -1.38 -3.11 -10.83
N LEU A 102 -1.32 -1.83 -11.16
CA LEU A 102 -2.35 -0.85 -10.88
C LEU A 102 -2.80 -0.21 -12.19
N ALA A 103 -4.07 0.18 -12.24
CA ALA A 103 -4.71 0.77 -13.41
C ALA A 103 -4.54 2.30 -13.45
N GLN A 104 -4.58 2.88 -14.66
CA GLN A 104 -4.84 4.32 -14.81
C GLN A 104 -6.32 4.63 -14.50
N ALA A 105 -6.67 5.91 -14.39
CA ALA A 105 -8.03 6.34 -14.07
C ALA A 105 -9.09 5.84 -15.09
N GLU A 106 -8.69 5.74 -16.37
CA GLU A 106 -9.53 5.28 -17.47
C GLU A 106 -9.68 3.75 -17.55
N ASP A 107 -8.85 2.99 -16.84
CA ASP A 107 -8.82 1.53 -16.93
C ASP A 107 -9.66 0.86 -15.82
N PRO A 108 -10.15 -0.37 -16.04
CA PRO A 108 -10.77 -1.16 -14.98
C PRO A 108 -9.83 -1.36 -13.79
N VAL A 109 -10.29 -0.97 -12.60
CA VAL A 109 -9.48 -1.01 -11.37
C VAL A 109 -9.28 -2.47 -10.90
N PRO A 110 -8.04 -2.99 -10.86
CA PRO A 110 -7.78 -4.38 -10.50
C PRO A 110 -7.79 -4.59 -8.98
N ASP A 111 -8.07 -5.83 -8.57
CA ASP A 111 -7.72 -6.29 -7.23
C ASP A 111 -6.20 -6.47 -7.15
N THR A 112 -5.58 -5.85 -6.16
CA THR A 112 -4.13 -5.87 -5.95
C THR A 112 -3.72 -7.07 -5.11
N LEU A 113 -2.46 -7.44 -5.21
CA LEU A 113 -1.81 -8.39 -4.32
C LEU A 113 -1.51 -7.77 -2.93
N GLY A 114 -1.71 -6.45 -2.77
CA GLY A 114 -1.62 -5.75 -1.50
C GLY A 114 -2.72 -6.21 -0.54
N THR A 115 -2.34 -6.60 0.67
CA THR A 115 -3.29 -7.18 1.63
C THR A 115 -3.43 -6.37 2.90
N LEU A 116 -4.66 -6.08 3.31
CA LEU A 116 -4.95 -5.43 4.58
C LEU A 116 -4.96 -6.47 5.71
N VAL A 117 -4.17 -6.21 6.75
CA VAL A 117 -4.04 -7.08 7.92
C VAL A 117 -4.28 -6.25 9.18
N THR A 118 -5.13 -6.74 10.07
CA THR A 118 -5.34 -6.11 11.38
C THR A 118 -4.53 -6.86 12.43
N VAL A 119 -3.63 -6.14 13.11
CA VAL A 119 -2.81 -6.64 14.22
C VAL A 119 -3.10 -5.77 15.43
N GLY A 120 -3.81 -6.33 16.42
CA GLY A 120 -4.30 -5.56 17.56
C GLY A 120 -5.21 -4.41 17.11
N SER A 121 -4.86 -3.18 17.48
CA SER A 121 -5.58 -1.95 17.09
C SER A 121 -5.05 -1.29 15.82
N HIS A 122 -4.13 -1.95 15.10
CA HIS A 122 -3.47 -1.38 13.93
C HIS A 122 -3.90 -2.11 12.66
N THR A 123 -4.19 -1.34 11.61
CA THR A 123 -4.33 -1.86 10.26
C THR A 123 -3.04 -1.64 9.50
N LEU A 124 -2.53 -2.69 8.87
CA LEU A 124 -1.31 -2.71 8.09
C LEU A 124 -1.66 -3.03 6.63
N LEU A 125 -0.97 -2.39 5.69
CA LEU A 125 -0.89 -2.87 4.33
C LEU A 125 0.35 -3.76 4.21
N ARG A 126 0.13 -5.03 3.88
CA ARG A 126 1.16 -5.99 3.54
C ARG A 126 1.40 -6.00 2.04
N PHE A 127 2.67 -5.94 1.66
CA PHE A 127 3.09 -6.12 0.28
C PHE A 127 3.51 -7.58 0.04
N PRO A 128 3.28 -8.13 -1.17
CA PRO A 128 3.79 -9.45 -1.55
C PRO A 128 5.31 -9.53 -1.36
N GLY A 129 5.79 -10.64 -0.81
CA GLY A 129 7.22 -10.86 -0.56
C GLY A 129 7.84 -9.98 0.53
N ALA A 130 7.12 -8.99 1.09
CA ALA A 130 7.65 -8.15 2.15
C ALA A 130 7.52 -8.84 3.52
N ARG A 131 8.60 -8.76 4.30
CA ARG A 131 8.63 -9.17 5.71
C ARG A 131 7.91 -8.19 6.63
N TRP A 132 7.79 -6.93 6.20
CA TRP A 132 7.22 -5.83 6.96
C TRP A 132 5.91 -5.34 6.34
N GLY A 133 4.96 -4.96 7.18
CA GLY A 133 3.75 -4.26 6.77
C GLY A 133 3.88 -2.76 6.99
N LEU A 134 3.30 -1.95 6.10
CA LEU A 134 3.16 -0.52 6.29
C LEU A 134 1.97 -0.23 7.20
N LYS A 135 2.22 0.35 8.37
CA LYS A 135 1.18 0.80 9.29
C LYS A 135 0.40 1.97 8.69
N LEU A 136 -0.90 1.79 8.57
CA LEU A 136 -1.80 2.79 8.04
C LEU A 136 -2.27 3.71 9.18
N PRO A 137 -2.44 5.02 8.93
CA PRO A 137 -3.22 5.88 9.82
C PRO A 137 -4.61 5.26 10.00
N THR A 138 -5.08 5.16 11.24
CA THR A 138 -6.39 4.57 11.52
C THR A 138 -7.35 5.66 11.99
N HIS A 139 -8.48 5.78 11.29
CA HIS A 139 -9.65 6.54 11.74
C HIS A 139 -10.81 5.57 11.95
N PRO A 140 -11.64 5.71 13.01
CA PRO A 140 -12.68 4.74 13.35
C PRO A 140 -13.62 4.42 12.18
N GLN A 141 -14.09 5.44 11.46
CA GLN A 141 -14.97 5.27 10.30
C GLN A 141 -14.28 4.51 9.15
N TRP A 142 -13.03 4.83 8.84
CA TRP A 142 -12.27 4.11 7.81
C TRP A 142 -12.05 2.65 8.18
N THR A 143 -11.68 2.37 9.44
CA THR A 143 -11.48 1.01 9.93
C THR A 143 -12.76 0.19 9.86
N LEU A 144 -13.91 0.78 10.19
CA LEU A 144 -15.22 0.14 10.05
C LEU A 144 -15.51 -0.21 8.59
N LEU A 145 -15.30 0.72 7.65
CA LEU A 145 -15.49 0.45 6.22
C LEU A 145 -14.60 -0.69 5.70
N VAL A 146 -13.33 -0.72 6.10
CA VAL A 146 -12.44 -1.84 5.75
C VAL A 146 -12.93 -3.14 6.38
N HIS A 147 -13.47 -3.08 7.58
CA HIS A 147 -13.99 -4.25 8.27
C HIS A 147 -15.24 -4.81 7.58
N ASP A 148 -16.17 -3.94 7.21
CA ASP A 148 -17.49 -4.28 6.70
C ASP A 148 -17.44 -4.68 5.22
N HIS A 149 -16.63 -3.99 4.41
CA HIS A 149 -16.52 -4.27 2.98
C HIS A 149 -15.35 -5.21 2.64
N GLY A 150 -14.45 -5.47 3.57
CA GLY A 150 -13.31 -6.37 3.37
C GLY A 150 -12.28 -5.87 2.35
N ARG A 151 -12.36 -4.61 1.91
CA ARG A 151 -11.44 -4.00 0.94
C ARG A 151 -11.28 -2.50 1.15
N ALA A 152 -10.20 -1.94 0.62
CA ALA A 152 -9.98 -0.50 0.49
C ALA A 152 -9.57 -0.14 -0.94
N ALA A 153 -10.08 0.97 -1.46
CA ALA A 153 -9.57 1.57 -2.69
C ALA A 153 -8.14 2.08 -2.42
N LEU A 154 -7.18 1.55 -3.16
CA LEU A 154 -5.79 1.93 -3.12
C LEU A 154 -5.51 2.90 -4.26
N ILE A 155 -4.99 4.07 -3.89
CA ILE A 155 -4.51 5.10 -4.79
C ILE A 155 -3.00 5.19 -4.57
N LEU A 156 -2.23 5.03 -5.64
CA LEU A 156 -0.79 5.20 -5.62
C LEU A 156 -0.43 6.42 -6.46
N ALA A 157 0.19 7.41 -5.84
CA ALA A 157 0.64 8.59 -6.56
C ALA A 157 2.11 8.48 -6.97
N LEU A 158 2.40 8.91 -8.19
CA LEU A 158 3.75 8.90 -8.76
C LEU A 158 4.58 10.12 -8.35
N ASP A 159 3.91 11.21 -7.97
CA ASP A 159 4.55 12.43 -7.48
C ASP A 159 4.72 12.37 -5.95
N PRO A 160 5.70 13.09 -5.39
CA PRO A 160 5.91 13.11 -3.96
C PRO A 160 4.89 14.01 -3.25
N LEU A 161 4.49 13.61 -2.04
CA LEU A 161 3.59 14.37 -1.18
C LEU A 161 4.21 14.59 0.20
N ALA A 162 4.10 15.81 0.71
CA ALA A 162 4.56 16.12 2.05
C ALA A 162 3.76 15.33 3.09
N GLN A 163 4.43 14.65 4.01
CA GLN A 163 3.79 13.86 5.08
C GLN A 163 2.83 14.68 5.96
N SER A 164 3.05 16.00 6.05
CA SER A 164 2.22 16.94 6.80
C SER A 164 1.08 17.54 5.98
N ALA A 165 0.79 17.03 4.78
CA ALA A 165 -0.38 17.42 4.02
C ALA A 165 -1.65 17.08 4.82
N ASP A 166 -2.45 18.09 5.07
CA ASP A 166 -3.79 17.99 5.65
C ASP A 166 -4.82 17.71 4.55
N ALA A 167 -6.08 17.46 4.93
CA ALA A 167 -7.12 17.05 3.99
C ALA A 167 -7.25 17.99 2.77
N PRO A 168 -7.33 19.33 2.92
CA PRO A 168 -7.45 20.22 1.76
C PRO A 168 -6.25 20.14 0.81
N ARG A 169 -5.03 19.91 1.33
CA ARG A 169 -3.85 19.73 0.49
C ARG A 169 -3.81 18.37 -0.19
N VAL A 170 -4.29 17.32 0.48
CA VAL A 170 -4.45 15.99 -0.13
C VAL A 170 -5.47 16.06 -1.26
N ASP A 171 -6.60 16.74 -1.07
CA ASP A 171 -7.64 16.90 -2.09
C ASP A 171 -7.09 17.66 -3.31
N ALA A 172 -6.48 18.83 -3.09
CA ALA A 172 -5.87 19.61 -4.18
C ALA A 172 -4.74 18.83 -4.90
N TYR A 173 -4.01 18.00 -4.16
CA TYR A 173 -2.99 17.13 -4.73
C TYR A 173 -3.61 16.03 -5.61
N LEU A 174 -4.67 15.38 -5.15
CA LEU A 174 -5.38 14.35 -5.91
C LEU A 174 -5.94 14.92 -7.21
N ASP A 175 -6.58 16.09 -7.17
CA ASP A 175 -7.10 16.76 -8.36
C ASP A 175 -6.00 17.07 -9.37
N ALA A 176 -4.88 17.65 -8.90
CA ALA A 176 -3.75 18.00 -9.76
C ALA A 176 -3.05 16.76 -10.33
N ALA A 177 -2.86 15.71 -9.54
CA ALA A 177 -2.22 14.46 -9.96
C ALA A 177 -3.13 13.68 -10.92
N LEU A 178 -4.43 13.66 -10.67
CA LEU A 178 -5.42 13.03 -11.55
C LEU A 178 -5.42 13.71 -12.93
N ALA A 179 -5.49 15.05 -12.96
CA ALA A 179 -5.46 15.82 -14.21
C ALA A 179 -4.19 15.60 -15.05
N ARG A 180 -3.10 15.12 -14.42
CA ARG A 180 -1.82 14.82 -15.08
C ARG A 180 -1.60 13.34 -15.38
N GLY A 181 -2.55 12.46 -15.06
CA GLY A 181 -2.39 11.01 -15.21
C GLY A 181 -1.29 10.43 -14.30
N ARG A 182 -1.15 10.97 -13.10
CA ARG A 182 -0.08 10.64 -12.12
C ARG A 182 -0.56 9.79 -10.96
N LEU A 183 -1.78 9.27 -11.05
CA LEU A 183 -2.40 8.38 -10.07
C LEU A 183 -2.64 7.01 -10.68
N LEU A 184 -2.31 5.98 -9.92
CA LEU A 184 -2.62 4.60 -10.24
C LEU A 184 -3.60 4.04 -9.21
N PHE A 185 -4.52 3.18 -9.64
CA PHE A 185 -5.65 2.71 -8.85
C PHE A 185 -5.67 1.19 -8.74
N GLY A 186 -6.13 0.69 -7.60
CA GLY A 186 -6.37 -0.73 -7.34
C GLY A 186 -7.26 -0.92 -6.11
N PHE A 187 -7.54 -2.17 -5.75
CA PHE A 187 -8.15 -2.53 -4.46
C PHE A 187 -7.21 -3.37 -3.61
N ALA A 188 -7.03 -3.00 -2.35
CA ALA A 188 -6.36 -3.83 -1.36
C ALA A 188 -7.40 -4.63 -0.58
N CYS A 189 -7.32 -5.95 -0.64
CA CYS A 189 -8.27 -6.85 0.03
C CYS A 189 -7.79 -7.19 1.44
N ARG A 190 -8.72 -7.38 2.38
CA ARG A 190 -8.40 -7.90 3.70
C ARG A 190 -8.07 -9.38 3.59
N THR A 191 -7.03 -9.86 4.28
CA THR A 191 -6.89 -11.31 4.47
C THR A 191 -8.13 -11.78 5.24
N SER A 192 -9.03 -12.52 4.59
CA SER A 192 -9.96 -13.37 5.33
C SER A 192 -9.10 -14.37 6.10
N ARG A 193 -9.24 -14.37 7.42
CA ARG A 193 -8.68 -15.41 8.27
C ARG A 193 -9.39 -16.70 7.87
N THR A 194 -8.80 -17.51 6.99
CA THR A 194 -9.16 -18.92 6.90
C THR A 194 -8.77 -19.53 8.23
N ALA A 195 -9.78 -19.76 9.06
CA ALA A 195 -9.68 -20.53 10.30
C ALA A 195 -9.20 -21.96 10.01
#